data_AF-A0A424PNR2-F1
#
_entry.id   AF-A0A424PNR2-F1
#
_cell.length_a   1.000
_cell.length_b   1.000
_cell.length_c   1.000
_cell.angle_alpha   90.00
_cell.angle_beta   90.00
_cell.angle_gamma   90.00
#
_symmetry.space_group_name_H-M   'P 1'
#
loop_
_entity.id
_entity.type
_entity.pdbx_description
1 polymer ?
#
loop_
_entity_poly.entity_id
_entity_poly.type
_entity_poly.pdbx_seq_one_letter_code
_entity_poly.pdbx_strand_id
1 'polypeptide(L)' 'MKKILWFLFILILVALGCGIYIKNYINFVTGERIIGFTVLIGAFFYLPLFLYHRWKDKRLQDYILSEENLKKIKDGNYK' A
#
# COMPACT_ATOMS: atom_id res chain seq x y z
N MET A 1 -1.07 5.03 13.27
CA MET A 1 -1.10 4.73 11.82
C MET A 1 -1.20 3.23 11.53
N LYS A 2 -0.35 2.36 12.12
CA LYS A 2 -0.37 0.91 11.83
C LYS A 2 -1.74 0.23 11.98
N LYS A 3 -2.50 0.54 13.05
CA LYS A 3 -3.86 -0.01 13.26
C LYS A 3 -4.89 0.50 12.26
N ILE A 4 -4.80 1.76 11.85
CA ILE A 4 -5.69 2.37 10.83
C ILE A 4 -5.45 1.71 9.47
N LEU A 5 -4.17 1.55 9.10
CA LEU A 5 -3.79 0.87 7.87
C LEU A 5 -4.29 -0.58 7.85
N TRP A 6 -4.12 -1.29 8.97
CA TRP A 6 -4.59 -2.67 9.12
C TRP A 6 -6.11 -2.79 9.03
N PHE A 7 -6.84 -1.86 9.67
CA PHE A 7 -8.30 -1.78 9.54
C PHE A 7 -8.73 -1.54 8.10
N LEU A 8 -8.09 -0.59 7.39
CA LEU A 8 -8.37 -0.29 5.99
C LEU A 8 -8.09 -1.48 5.08
N PHE A 9 -7.02 -2.24 5.36
CA PHE A 9 -6.69 -3.46 4.63
C PHE A 9 -7.76 -4.54 4.79
N ILE A 10 -8.25 -4.77 6.01
CA ILE A 10 -9.33 -5.72 6.27
C ILE A 10 -10.62 -5.31 5.57
N LEU A 11 -10.95 -4.02 5.60
CA LEU A 11 -12.11 -3.49 4.90
C LEU A 11 -12.06 -3.81 3.39
N ILE A 12 -10.89 -3.63 2.77
CA ILE A 12 -10.68 -3.97 1.35
C ILE A 12 -10.84 -5.47 1.10
N LEU A 13 -10.30 -6.34 1.97
CA LEU A 13 -10.47 -7.79 1.85
C LEU A 13 -11.93 -8.22 1.96
N VAL A 14 -12.68 -7.65 2.91
CA VAL A 14 -14.11 -7.92 3.07
C VAL A 14 -14.90 -7.43 1.86
N ALA A 15 -14.60 -6.24 1.35
CA ALA A 15 -15.25 -5.68 0.16
C ALA A 15 -14.96 -6.51 -1.10
N LEU A 16 -13.72 -6.98 -1.28
CA LEU A 16 -13.37 -7.91 -2.37
C LEU A 16 -14.10 -9.24 -2.24
N GLY A 17 -14.11 -9.84 -1.04
CA GLY A 17 -14.84 -11.09 -0.79
C GLY A 17 -16.34 -10.95 -1.07
N CYS A 18 -16.94 -9.85 -0.64
CA CYS A 18 -18.34 -9.53 -0.90
C CYS A 18 -18.60 -9.32 -2.41
N GLY A 19 -17.73 -8.58 -3.10
CA GLY A 19 -17.82 -8.37 -4.55
C GLY A 19 -17.74 -9.69 -5.33
N ILE A 20 -16.84 -10.60 -4.95
CA ILE A 20 -16.72 -11.94 -5.54
C ILE A 20 -17.98 -12.77 -5.26
N TYR A 21 -18.51 -12.74 -4.04
CA TYR A 21 -19.74 -13.44 -3.69
C TYR A 21 -20.93 -12.95 -4.54
N ILE A 22 -21.13 -11.63 -4.62
CA ILE A 22 -22.21 -11.03 -5.42
C ILE A 22 -22.04 -11.38 -6.90
N LYS A 23 -20.81 -11.32 -7.43
CA LYS A 23 -20.49 -11.69 -8.81
C LYS A 23 -20.92 -13.12 -9.13
N ASN A 24 -20.65 -14.06 -8.23
CA ASN A 24 -20.84 -15.48 -8.47
C ASN A 24 -22.28 -15.96 -8.20
N TYR A 25 -22.98 -15.38 -7.22
CA TYR A 25 -24.26 -15.92 -6.75
C TYR A 25 -25.47 -15.02 -7.01
N ILE A 26 -25.29 -13.72 -7.25
CA ILE A 26 -26.41 -12.75 -7.34
C ILE A 26 -26.46 -12.09 -8.71
N ASN A 27 -25.43 -11.31 -9.06
CA ASN A 27 -25.37 -10.58 -10.30
C ASN A 27 -23.92 -10.29 -10.70
N PHE A 28 -23.53 -10.82 -11.86
CA PHE A 28 -22.19 -10.70 -12.39
C PHE A 28 -21.75 -9.23 -12.58
N VAL A 29 -22.59 -8.40 -13.21
CA VAL A 29 -22.27 -7.01 -13.56
C VAL A 29 -22.09 -6.17 -12.30
N THR A 30 -22.98 -6.33 -11.32
CA THR A 30 -22.89 -5.61 -10.05
C THR A 30 -21.66 -6.03 -9.26
N GLY A 31 -21.34 -7.33 -9.21
CA GLY A 31 -20.16 -7.85 -8.53
C GLY A 31 -18.85 -7.35 -9.14
N GLU A 32 -18.72 -7.36 -10.47
CA GLU A 32 -17.57 -6.81 -11.20
C GLU A 32 -17.39 -5.30 -10.90
N ARG A 33 -18.47 -4.52 -10.87
CA ARG A 33 -18.41 -3.10 -10.51
C ARG A 33 -17.91 -2.90 -9.07
N ILE A 34 -18.42 -3.68 -8.11
CA ILE A 34 -17.98 -3.60 -6.71
C ILE A 34 -16.51 -3.94 -6.58
N ILE A 35 -16.04 -4.99 -7.27
CA ILE A 35 -14.62 -5.36 -7.30
C ILE A 35 -13.78 -4.21 -7.88
N GLY A 36 -14.18 -3.66 -9.03
CA GLY A 36 -13.50 -2.57 -9.70
C GLY A 36 -13.37 -1.32 -8.82
N PHE A 37 -14.47 -0.89 -8.19
CA PHE A 37 -14.45 0.24 -7.25
C PHE A 37 -13.59 -0.04 -6.02
N THR A 38 -13.64 -1.26 -5.49
CA THR A 38 -12.81 -1.65 -4.33
C THR A 38 -11.32 -1.58 -4.66
N VAL A 39 -10.92 -2.11 -5.82
CA VAL A 39 -9.53 -2.04 -6.31
C VAL A 39 -9.11 -0.60 -6.56
N LEU A 40 -9.97 0.23 -7.15
CA LEU A 40 -9.69 1.64 -7.42
C LEU A 40 -9.47 2.42 -6.13
N ILE A 41 -10.34 2.24 -5.13
CA ILE A 41 -10.17 2.85 -3.81
C ILE A 41 -8.88 2.35 -3.15
N GLY A 42 -8.58 1.06 -3.25
CA GLY A 42 -7.33 0.49 -2.76
C GLY A 42 -6.08 1.11 -3.42
N ALA A 43 -6.11 1.29 -4.74
CA ALA A 43 -5.00 1.84 -5.49
C ALA A 43 -4.77 3.33 -5.21
N PHE A 44 -5.83 4.13 -5.10
CA PHE A 44 -5.71 5.58 -4.95
C PHE A 44 -5.63 6.06 -3.49
N PHE A 45 -6.21 5.33 -2.54
CA PHE A 45 -6.21 5.74 -1.13
C PHE A 45 -5.31 4.85 -0.29
N TYR A 46 -5.51 3.54 -0.34
CA TYR A 46 -4.75 2.62 0.52
C TYR A 46 -3.26 2.61 0.15
N LEU A 47 -2.92 2.54 -1.14
CA LEU A 47 -1.53 2.45 -1.57
C LEU A 47 -0.70 3.71 -1.22
N PRO A 48 -1.13 4.95 -1.52
CA PRO A 48 -0.37 6.14 -1.12
C PRO A 48 -0.26 6.28 0.39
N LEU A 49 -1.33 5.97 1.14
CA LEU A 49 -1.32 6.03 2.59
C LEU A 49 -0.38 4.97 3.19
N PHE A 50 -0.34 3.78 2.59
CA PHE A 50 0.57 2.70 2.96
C PHE A 50 2.03 3.12 2.75
N LEU A 51 2.35 3.65 1.58
CA LEU A 51 3.70 4.14 1.26
C LEU A 51 4.11 5.27 2.20
N TYR A 52 3.24 6.24 2.43
CA TYR A 52 3.50 7.34 3.37
C TYR A 52 3.78 6.81 4.78
N HIS A 53 2.98 5.88 5.28
CA HIS A 53 3.22 5.31 6.60
C HIS A 53 4.53 4.52 6.67
N ARG A 54 4.87 3.75 5.61
CA ARG A 54 6.04 2.87 5.60
C ARG A 54 7.35 3.64 5.41
N TRP A 55 7.33 4.72 4.64
CA TRP A 55 8.50 5.53 4.32
C TRP A 55 8.73 6.69 5.29
N LYS A 56 7.83 6.92 6.25
CA LYS A 56 7.97 8.00 7.25
C LYS A 56 9.30 7.98 8.01
N ASP A 57 9.82 6.80 8.33
CA ASP A 57 11.06 6.64 9.11
C ASP A 57 12.30 6.38 8.24
N LYS A 58 12.18 6.44 6.91
CA LYS A 58 13.29 6.20 5.97
C LYS A 58 13.62 7.48 5.21
N ARG A 59 14.83 7.99 5.39
CA ARG A 59 15.31 9.13 4.59
C ARG A 59 15.68 8.61 3.21
N LEU A 60 14.97 9.08 2.17
CA LEU A 60 15.28 8.76 0.77
C LEU A 60 16.74 9.09 0.41
N GLN A 61 17.28 10.14 1.04
CA GLN A 61 18.65 10.62 0.88
C GLN A 61 19.71 9.58 1.23
N ASP A 62 19.43 8.69 2.18
CA ASP A 62 20.38 7.64 2.60
C ASP A 62 20.46 6.51 1.55
N TYR A 63 19.55 6.49 0.57
CA TYR A 63 19.49 5.50 -0.51
C TYR A 63 19.93 6.05 -1.88
N ILE A 64 20.28 7.34 -1.97
CA ILE A 64 20.80 7.95 -3.20
C ILE A 64 22.31 7.75 -3.25
N LEU A 65 22.85 7.34 -4.40
CA LEU A 65 24.30 7.19 -4.59
C LEU A 65 24.97 8.57 -4.75
N SER A 66 25.16 9.27 -3.64
CA SER A 66 25.91 10.52 -3.57
C SER A 66 27.36 10.26 -3.19
N GLU A 67 28.26 11.20 -3.52
CA GLU A 67 29.66 11.12 -3.09
C GLU A 67 29.80 11.03 -1.56
N GLU A 68 28.91 11.67 -0.81
CA GLU A 68 28.86 11.61 0.66
C GLU A 68 28.49 10.21 1.15
N ASN A 69 27.49 9.57 0.54
CA ASN A 69 27.08 8.20 0.89
C ASN A 69 28.13 7.16 0.46
N LEU A 70 28.78 7.36 -0.69
CA LEU A 70 29.91 6.53 -1.13
C LEU A 70 31.10 6.63 -0.16
N LYS A 71 31.40 7.83 0.35
CA LYS A 71 32.42 8.03 1.39
C LYS A 71 32.05 7.33 2.70
N LYS A 72 30.81 7.46 3.18
CA LYS A 72 30.32 6.75 4.38
C LYS A 72 30.49 5.23 4.28
N ILE A 73 30.19 4.65 3.13
CA ILE A 73 30.36 3.20 2.84
C ILE A 73 31.86 2.83 2.87
N LYS A 74 32.71 3.64 2.22
CA LYS A 74 34.15 3.40 2.11
C LYS A 74 34.88 3.54 3.45
N ASP A 75 34.46 4.49 4.28
CA ASP A 75 35.09 4.79 5.57
C ASP A 75 34.57 3.88 6.70
N GLY A 76 33.68 2.93 6.41
CA GLY A 76 33.14 1.97 7.38
C GLY A 76 32.28 2.60 8.49
N ASN A 77 31.96 3.89 8.38
CA ASN A 77 31.21 4.65 9.36
C ASN A 77 29.70 4.48 9.09
N TYR A 78 29.17 3.32 9.45
CA TYR A 78 27.73 3.09 9.49
C TYR A 78 27.23 3.48 10.89
N LYS A 79 26.50 4.59 10.97
CA LYS A 79 25.69 4.96 12.14
C LYS A 79 24.25 4.51 11.94
#